data_AF-A0A5R9F252-F1
#
_entry.id   AF-A0A5R9F252-F1
#
_cell.length_a   1.000
_cell.length_b   1.000
_cell.length_c   1.000
_cell.angle_alpha   90.00
_cell.angle_beta   90.00
_cell.angle_gamma   90.00
#
_symmetry.space_group_name_H-M   'P 1'
#
loop_
_entity.id
_entity.type
_entity.pdbx_description
1 polymer ?
#
loop_
_entity_poly.entity_id
_entity_poly.type
_entity_poly.pdbx_seq_one_letter_code
_entity_poly.pdbx_strand_id
1 'polypeptide(L)'
;MDTEKLNELRKVEFWENEYLESIFYSLSLDRQKMLEGFSTKEEIKEDWEEYLGDQTSSFATGSERIFYWLFNQFGKPNSSPVGSDMFFETYNAYVHIDIKTVTLSNIGDFRRNIFVGDNQNSYMGNINVRGKEPRPYKGHLPTYYTKSNGKKKICLTYFITILYDETNLDLQTILIMCMPNGLLNKVYGDKIISPGKNPGKIRFNYTSCPYFELLDERASRIKVLLWKEENMEESVEKKLSFIKELYERQDKS
;
A
#
# COMPACT_ATOMS: atom_id res chain seq x y z
N MET A 1 -28.41 -7.44 2.90
CA MET A 1 -27.40 -8.02 3.82
C MET A 1 -27.96 -7.93 5.22
N ASP A 2 -27.82 -8.97 6.03
CA ASP A 2 -28.24 -8.97 7.44
C ASP A 2 -27.52 -7.85 8.24
N THR A 3 -28.22 -7.19 9.15
CA THR A 3 -27.75 -6.04 9.93
C THR A 3 -26.49 -6.39 10.71
N GLU A 4 -26.41 -7.61 11.26
CA GLU A 4 -25.22 -8.08 11.98
C GLU A 4 -24.00 -8.19 11.05
N LYS A 5 -24.18 -8.75 9.86
CA LYS A 5 -23.12 -8.86 8.84
C LYS A 5 -22.69 -7.51 8.31
N LEU A 6 -23.58 -6.53 8.20
CA LEU A 6 -23.23 -5.16 7.82
C LEU A 6 -22.40 -4.48 8.92
N ASN A 7 -22.79 -4.66 10.18
CA ASN A 7 -22.05 -4.12 11.32
C ASN A 7 -20.64 -4.73 11.45
N GLU A 8 -20.47 -6.01 11.12
CA GLU A 8 -19.14 -6.63 11.04
C GLU A 8 -18.26 -5.96 9.98
N LEU A 9 -18.79 -5.70 8.78
CA LEU A 9 -18.01 -5.02 7.73
C LEU A 9 -17.69 -3.57 8.07
N ARG A 10 -18.62 -2.86 8.70
CA ARG A 10 -18.35 -1.50 9.21
C ARG A 10 -17.21 -1.51 10.22
N LYS A 11 -17.14 -2.50 11.10
CA LYS A 11 -16.01 -2.67 12.03
C LYS A 11 -14.69 -2.96 11.31
N VAL A 12 -14.72 -3.75 10.23
CA VAL A 12 -13.54 -4.01 9.40
C VAL A 12 -13.02 -2.70 8.81
N GLU A 13 -13.88 -1.93 8.14
CA GLU A 13 -13.46 -0.65 7.54
C GLU A 13 -13.03 0.39 8.57
N PHE A 14 -13.71 0.43 9.73
CA PHE A 14 -13.30 1.27 10.83
C PHE A 14 -11.85 1.01 11.21
N TRP A 15 -11.48 -0.27 11.45
CA TRP A 15 -10.10 -0.61 11.79
C TRP A 15 -9.12 -0.38 10.63
N GLU A 16 -9.54 -0.61 9.39
CA GLU A 16 -8.73 -0.26 8.22
C GLU A 16 -8.40 1.24 8.18
N ASN A 17 -9.38 2.09 8.48
CA ASN A 17 -9.18 3.54 8.53
C ASN A 17 -8.29 3.95 9.72
N GLU A 18 -8.57 3.48 10.93
CA GLU A 18 -7.78 3.82 12.12
C GLU A 18 -6.30 3.49 11.95
N TYR A 19 -5.99 2.35 11.34
CA TYR A 19 -4.62 1.95 11.06
C TYR A 19 -4.00 2.72 9.89
N LEU A 20 -4.76 3.03 8.84
CA LEU A 20 -4.29 3.91 7.76
C LEU A 20 -3.87 5.28 8.30
N GLU A 21 -4.73 5.88 9.13
CA GLU A 21 -4.45 7.15 9.80
C GLU A 21 -3.21 7.02 10.69
N SER A 22 -3.15 6.00 11.55
CA SER A 22 -1.99 5.79 12.43
C SER A 22 -0.67 5.66 11.68
N ILE A 23 -0.65 4.91 10.56
CA ILE A 23 0.53 4.78 9.69
C ILE A 23 0.90 6.14 9.09
N PHE A 24 -0.09 6.86 8.55
CA PHE A 24 0.11 8.19 7.96
C PHE A 24 0.64 9.21 8.97
N TYR A 25 0.04 9.31 10.15
CA TYR A 25 0.48 10.23 11.19
C TYR A 25 1.89 9.90 11.68
N SER A 26 2.20 8.62 11.92
CA SER A 26 3.53 8.20 12.36
C SER A 26 4.61 8.59 11.36
N LEU A 27 4.37 8.35 10.07
CA LEU A 27 5.33 8.71 9.02
C LEU A 27 5.38 10.21 8.76
N SER A 28 4.28 10.93 8.95
CA SER A 28 4.24 12.39 8.77
C SER A 28 5.06 13.10 9.85
N LEU A 29 5.00 12.63 11.10
CA LEU A 29 5.82 13.15 12.19
C LEU A 29 7.31 12.92 11.94
N ASP A 30 7.67 11.74 11.43
CA ASP A 30 9.05 11.37 11.12
C ASP A 30 9.43 11.66 9.64
N ARG A 31 8.70 12.54 8.95
CA ARG A 31 8.89 12.75 7.49
C ARG A 31 10.30 13.22 7.15
N GLN A 32 10.84 14.18 7.90
CA GLN A 32 12.19 14.68 7.66
C GLN A 32 13.23 13.58 7.86
N LYS A 33 13.09 12.83 8.94
CA LYS A 33 13.94 11.69 9.30
C LYS A 33 13.86 10.56 8.27
N MET A 34 12.70 10.33 7.66
CA MET A 34 12.51 9.41 6.54
C MET A 34 13.31 9.86 5.31
N LEU A 35 13.21 11.14 4.94
CA LEU A 35 13.90 11.71 3.78
C LEU A 35 15.42 11.66 3.94
N GLU A 36 15.93 12.08 5.11
CA GLU A 36 17.34 11.96 5.46
C GLU A 36 17.80 10.51 5.41
N GLY A 37 16.99 9.59 5.94
CA GLY A 37 17.23 8.14 5.89
C GLY A 37 17.47 7.62 4.47
N PHE A 38 16.67 8.05 3.49
CA PHE A 38 16.84 7.63 2.10
C PHE A 38 18.17 8.08 1.48
N SER A 39 18.72 9.21 1.93
CA SER A 39 19.98 9.77 1.43
C SER A 39 21.22 9.16 2.09
N THR A 40 21.11 8.51 3.25
CA THR A 40 22.26 7.96 3.99
C THR A 40 23.15 7.01 3.17
N LYS A 41 22.58 6.28 2.20
CA LYS A 41 23.35 5.37 1.34
C LYS A 41 24.34 6.10 0.43
N GLU A 42 24.09 7.37 0.11
CA GLU A 42 24.97 8.16 -0.76
C GLU A 42 26.31 8.48 -0.07
N GLU A 43 26.32 8.59 1.27
CA GLU A 43 27.53 8.88 2.05
C GLU A 43 28.57 7.76 2.00
N ILE A 44 28.13 6.53 1.76
CA ILE A 44 28.97 5.32 1.70
C ILE A 44 28.92 4.66 0.32
N LYS A 45 28.52 5.41 -0.71
CA LYS A 45 28.25 4.89 -2.06
C LYS A 45 29.44 4.12 -2.66
N GLU A 46 30.65 4.64 -2.46
CA GLU A 46 31.90 4.04 -2.95
C GLU A 46 32.13 2.62 -2.43
N ASP A 47 31.58 2.27 -1.26
CA ASP A 47 31.78 0.96 -0.63
C ASP A 47 30.80 -0.11 -1.13
N TRP A 48 29.66 0.27 -1.71
CA TRP A 48 28.59 -0.69 -2.04
C TRP A 48 28.14 -0.70 -3.51
N GLU A 49 28.35 0.38 -4.27
CA GLU A 49 27.77 0.50 -5.62
C GLU A 49 28.24 -0.62 -6.56
N GLU A 50 29.51 -1.01 -6.50
CA GLU A 50 30.05 -2.09 -7.32
C GLU A 50 29.44 -3.47 -7.02
N TYR A 51 28.81 -3.64 -5.85
CA TYR A 51 28.22 -4.90 -5.38
C TYR A 51 26.69 -4.98 -5.58
N LEU A 52 26.02 -3.91 -6.00
CA LEU A 52 24.55 -3.82 -6.06
C LEU A 52 23.93 -4.82 -7.05
N GLY A 53 24.65 -5.14 -8.13
CA GLY A 53 24.16 -6.00 -9.22
C GLY A 53 23.09 -5.33 -10.08
N ASP A 54 23.13 -5.58 -11.40
CA ASP A 54 22.37 -4.84 -12.42
C ASP A 54 20.83 -4.95 -12.31
N GLN A 55 20.31 -5.88 -11.51
CA GLN A 55 18.87 -6.14 -11.36
C GLN A 55 18.28 -5.60 -10.07
N THR A 56 19.09 -5.01 -9.19
CA THR A 56 18.65 -4.52 -7.88
C THR A 56 18.49 -3.01 -7.90
N SER A 57 17.29 -2.51 -7.59
CA SER A 57 17.11 -1.09 -7.32
C SER A 57 17.68 -0.78 -5.93
N SER A 58 18.79 -0.04 -5.85
CA SER A 58 19.38 0.41 -4.58
C SER A 58 18.39 1.21 -3.73
N PHE A 59 17.54 2.01 -4.40
CA PHE A 59 16.49 2.77 -3.74
C PHE A 59 15.43 1.85 -3.14
N ALA A 60 14.99 0.80 -3.85
CA ALA A 60 14.04 -0.17 -3.33
C ALA A 60 14.56 -0.84 -2.06
N THR A 61 15.73 -1.48 -2.13
CA THR A 61 16.32 -2.20 -0.99
C THR A 61 16.66 -1.28 0.18
N GLY A 62 17.13 -0.05 -0.09
CA GLY A 62 17.39 0.94 0.95
C GLY A 62 16.10 1.42 1.64
N SER A 63 15.06 1.70 0.86
CA SER A 63 13.80 2.26 1.38
C SER A 63 13.09 1.33 2.37
N GLU A 64 13.11 0.02 2.12
CA GLU A 64 12.56 -0.99 3.04
C GLU A 64 13.20 -0.91 4.43
N ARG A 65 14.52 -0.74 4.50
CA ARG A 65 15.25 -0.63 5.78
C ARG A 65 14.86 0.64 6.55
N ILE A 66 14.67 1.75 5.84
CA ILE A 66 14.25 3.02 6.43
C ILE A 66 12.84 2.89 7.01
N PHE A 67 11.88 2.33 6.26
CA PHE A 67 10.55 2.11 6.82
C PHE A 67 10.56 1.14 7.99
N TYR A 68 11.31 0.05 7.93
CA TYR A 68 11.43 -0.88 9.05
C TYR A 68 11.92 -0.17 10.33
N TRP A 69 12.92 0.70 10.20
CA TRP A 69 13.41 1.52 11.30
C TRP A 69 12.34 2.48 11.84
N LEU A 70 11.58 3.16 10.97
CA LEU A 70 10.51 4.07 11.35
C LEU A 70 9.33 3.35 12.04
N PHE A 71 9.05 2.10 11.67
CA PHE A 71 7.97 1.30 12.26
C PHE A 71 8.40 0.42 13.44
N ASN A 72 9.60 0.62 13.99
CA ASN A 72 10.14 -0.29 15.01
C ASN A 72 9.28 -0.40 16.30
N GLN A 73 8.42 0.57 16.59
CA GLN A 73 7.46 0.57 17.72
C GLN A 73 5.99 0.41 17.30
N PHE A 74 5.70 0.18 16.02
CA PHE A 74 4.32 0.15 15.51
C PHE A 74 3.49 -1.02 16.08
N GLY A 75 4.14 -2.16 16.29
CA GLY A 75 3.52 -3.34 16.88
C GLY A 75 4.56 -4.42 17.13
N LYS A 76 4.13 -5.61 17.55
CA LYS A 76 5.05 -6.74 17.74
C LYS A 76 5.37 -7.36 16.39
N PRO A 77 6.63 -7.42 15.93
CA PRO A 77 6.97 -8.08 14.67
C PRO A 77 6.54 -9.54 14.65
N ASN A 78 6.13 -10.03 13.49
CA ASN A 78 5.75 -11.42 13.27
C ASN A 78 6.62 -12.08 12.20
N SER A 79 7.14 -13.26 12.50
CA SER A 79 8.10 -13.99 11.66
C SER A 79 7.45 -14.94 10.65
N SER A 80 6.19 -14.71 10.26
CA SER A 80 5.52 -15.53 9.24
C SER A 80 6.29 -15.45 7.91
N PRO A 81 6.59 -16.60 7.27
CA PRO A 81 7.29 -16.62 5.97
C PRO A 81 6.40 -16.18 4.80
N VAL A 82 5.11 -16.01 5.04
CA VAL A 82 4.11 -15.52 4.09
C VAL A 82 3.60 -14.19 4.61
N GLY A 83 3.79 -13.12 3.84
CA GLY A 83 3.36 -11.79 4.21
C GLY A 83 4.01 -10.70 3.38
N SER A 84 4.02 -9.50 3.95
CA SER A 84 4.59 -8.28 3.36
C SER A 84 5.96 -8.01 3.97
N ASP A 85 6.67 -7.02 3.42
CA ASP A 85 7.99 -6.59 3.91
C ASP A 85 7.99 -6.32 5.42
N MET A 86 6.90 -5.76 5.93
CA MET A 86 6.67 -5.59 7.35
C MET A 86 5.38 -6.26 7.79
N PHE A 87 5.47 -7.00 8.91
CA PHE A 87 4.34 -7.71 9.48
C PHE A 87 4.28 -7.57 11.00
N PHE A 88 3.20 -6.97 11.50
CA PHE A 88 3.04 -6.64 12.92
C PHE A 88 1.77 -7.27 13.52
N GLU A 89 1.87 -7.77 14.75
CA GLU A 89 0.76 -8.07 15.62
C GLU A 89 0.48 -6.88 16.55
N THR A 90 -0.73 -6.35 16.52
CA THR A 90 -1.23 -5.32 17.42
C THR A 90 -2.24 -5.92 18.40
N TYR A 91 -2.90 -5.14 19.27
CA TYR A 91 -3.82 -5.70 20.26
C TYR A 91 -5.06 -6.40 19.64
N ASN A 92 -5.52 -5.93 18.47
CA ASN A 92 -6.73 -6.38 17.76
C ASN A 92 -6.49 -6.83 16.30
N ALA A 93 -5.33 -6.55 15.71
CA ALA A 93 -5.06 -6.81 14.29
C ALA A 93 -3.70 -7.46 14.03
N TYR A 94 -3.58 -7.97 12.81
CA TYR A 94 -2.35 -8.37 12.14
C TYR A 94 -2.22 -7.45 10.93
N VAL A 95 -1.19 -6.61 10.94
CA VAL A 95 -1.01 -5.50 10.00
C VAL A 95 0.15 -5.82 9.07
N HIS A 96 -0.17 -5.95 7.79
CA HIS A 96 0.78 -6.12 6.69
C HIS A 96 1.03 -4.75 6.05
N ILE A 97 2.30 -4.37 5.91
CA ILE A 97 2.70 -3.16 5.19
C ILE A 97 3.77 -3.57 4.18
N ASP A 98 3.49 -3.32 2.91
CA ASP A 98 4.35 -3.68 1.79
C ASP A 98 4.86 -2.40 1.10
N ILE A 99 6.16 -2.35 0.81
CA ILE A 99 6.81 -1.22 0.16
C ILE A 99 6.88 -1.48 -1.33
N LYS A 100 6.47 -0.50 -2.13
CA LYS A 100 6.53 -0.55 -3.59
C LYS A 100 7.25 0.68 -4.11
N THR A 101 8.33 0.49 -4.86
CA THR A 101 9.01 1.61 -5.53
C THR A 101 8.73 1.56 -7.02
N VAL A 102 8.38 2.70 -7.61
CA VAL A 102 8.09 2.85 -9.03
C VAL A 102 8.90 4.02 -9.59
N THR A 103 9.48 3.82 -10.75
CA THR A 103 10.26 4.83 -11.49
C THR A 103 9.35 5.67 -12.39
N LEU A 104 9.81 6.84 -12.83
CA LEU A 104 9.05 7.70 -13.75
C LEU A 104 8.79 7.01 -15.10
N SER A 105 9.75 6.23 -15.60
CA SER A 105 9.56 5.37 -16.79
C SER A 105 8.40 4.38 -16.64
N ASN A 106 8.08 3.96 -15.41
CA ASN A 106 7.03 2.99 -15.11
C ASN A 106 5.82 3.61 -14.39
N ILE A 107 5.61 4.92 -14.49
CA ILE A 107 4.50 5.65 -13.83
C ILE A 107 3.09 5.05 -14.10
N GLY A 108 2.92 4.29 -15.19
CA GLY A 108 1.72 3.53 -15.47
C GLY A 108 1.36 2.50 -14.39
N ASP A 109 2.37 1.91 -13.75
CA ASP A 109 2.28 0.95 -12.63
C ASP A 109 2.13 1.65 -11.27
N PHE A 110 2.01 2.99 -11.26
CA PHE A 110 1.78 3.81 -10.07
C PHE A 110 0.41 4.49 -10.10
N ARG A 111 0.05 5.17 -11.20
CA ARG A 111 -1.04 6.17 -11.27
C ARG A 111 -2.48 5.69 -11.04
N ARG A 112 -2.75 4.39 -11.15
CA ARG A 112 -4.13 3.84 -11.10
C ARG A 112 -4.23 2.55 -10.32
N ASN A 113 -3.19 1.74 -10.44
CA ASN A 113 -3.11 0.43 -9.83
C ASN A 113 -1.67 0.07 -9.56
N ILE A 114 -1.47 -0.81 -8.59
CA ILE A 114 -0.16 -1.37 -8.23
C ILE A 114 -0.17 -2.89 -8.38
N PHE A 115 0.97 -3.49 -8.68
CA PHE A 115 1.10 -4.95 -8.64
C PHE A 115 0.98 -5.45 -7.20
N VAL A 116 0.18 -6.49 -6.99
CA VAL A 116 0.01 -7.13 -5.67
C VAL A 116 0.19 -8.63 -5.82
N GLY A 117 1.09 -9.20 -5.02
CA GLY A 117 1.34 -10.63 -4.95
C GLY A 117 0.26 -11.36 -4.17
N ASP A 118 0.12 -12.66 -4.45
CA ASP A 118 -0.89 -13.52 -3.81
C ASP A 118 -0.68 -13.60 -2.29
N ASN A 119 0.58 -13.54 -1.83
CA ASN A 119 0.97 -13.54 -0.42
C ASN A 119 0.81 -12.19 0.29
N GLN A 120 0.30 -11.16 -0.39
CA GLN A 120 0.25 -9.79 0.14
C GLN A 120 -1.16 -9.31 0.46
N ASN A 121 -2.21 -10.07 0.13
CA ASN A 121 -3.59 -9.66 0.35
C ASN A 121 -4.52 -10.83 0.69
N SER A 122 -5.67 -10.50 1.27
CA SER A 122 -6.72 -11.47 1.64
C SER A 122 -7.93 -11.47 0.69
N TYR A 123 -7.87 -10.70 -0.39
CA TYR A 123 -9.05 -10.45 -1.23
C TYR A 123 -9.37 -11.63 -2.14
N MET A 124 -10.64 -11.79 -2.44
CA MET A 124 -11.17 -12.81 -3.34
C MET A 124 -12.14 -12.13 -4.30
N GLY A 125 -12.11 -12.52 -5.57
CA GLY A 125 -12.96 -11.94 -6.61
C GLY A 125 -12.61 -12.51 -7.97
N ASN A 126 -13.04 -11.85 -9.05
CA ASN A 126 -12.73 -12.26 -10.41
C ASN A 126 -11.83 -11.26 -11.14
N ILE A 127 -10.88 -11.81 -11.91
CA ILE A 127 -10.08 -11.06 -12.87
C ILE A 127 -10.88 -10.93 -14.15
N ASN A 128 -11.47 -9.75 -14.34
CA ASN A 128 -12.25 -9.43 -15.52
C ASN A 128 -11.33 -8.94 -16.66
N VAL A 129 -11.30 -9.67 -17.78
CA VAL A 129 -10.55 -9.30 -18.98
C VAL A 129 -11.53 -9.15 -20.14
N ARG A 130 -11.46 -8.03 -20.87
CA ARG A 130 -12.39 -7.76 -21.99
C ARG A 130 -12.35 -8.90 -23.01
N GLY A 131 -13.52 -9.45 -23.32
CA GLY A 131 -13.69 -10.51 -24.31
C GLY A 131 -13.18 -11.89 -23.86
N LYS A 132 -12.94 -12.09 -22.55
CA LYS A 132 -12.59 -13.38 -21.97
C LYS A 132 -13.48 -13.67 -20.78
N GLU A 133 -13.64 -14.95 -20.48
CA GLU A 133 -14.34 -15.39 -19.26
C GLU A 133 -13.64 -14.84 -18.01
N PRO A 134 -14.40 -14.36 -17.01
CA PRO A 134 -13.87 -14.00 -15.71
C PRO A 134 -13.09 -15.16 -15.09
N ARG A 135 -11.91 -14.86 -14.53
CA ARG A 135 -11.07 -15.88 -13.89
C ARG A 135 -11.08 -15.67 -12.37
N PRO A 136 -11.39 -16.70 -11.56
CA PRO A 136 -11.39 -16.54 -10.12
C PRO A 136 -9.98 -16.23 -9.61
N TYR A 137 -9.92 -15.37 -8.60
CA TYR A 137 -8.73 -14.97 -7.89
C TYR A 137 -8.94 -15.12 -6.38
N LYS A 138 -7.90 -15.55 -5.69
CA LYS A 138 -7.88 -15.66 -4.23
C LYS A 138 -6.48 -15.33 -3.71
N GLY A 139 -6.39 -14.28 -2.89
CA GLY A 139 -5.20 -14.00 -2.10
C GLY A 139 -4.94 -15.10 -1.07
N HIS A 140 -3.69 -15.25 -0.66
CA HIS A 140 -3.24 -16.29 0.27
C HIS A 140 -3.35 -15.86 1.73
N LEU A 141 -3.52 -14.57 2.03
CA LEU A 141 -3.73 -14.11 3.41
C LEU A 141 -5.16 -14.43 3.85
N PRO A 142 -5.37 -14.81 5.12
CA PRO A 142 -6.71 -14.99 5.65
C PRO A 142 -7.37 -13.64 5.92
N THR A 143 -8.71 -13.60 6.05
CA THR A 143 -9.40 -12.37 6.47
C THR A 143 -9.22 -12.09 7.97
N TYR A 144 -9.04 -13.15 8.76
CA TYR A 144 -8.67 -13.14 10.17
C TYR A 144 -7.57 -14.15 10.44
N TYR A 145 -6.56 -13.76 11.22
CA TYR A 145 -5.64 -14.72 11.83
C TYR A 145 -6.25 -15.27 13.13
N THR A 146 -6.03 -16.55 13.38
CA THR A 146 -6.48 -17.23 14.60
C THR A 146 -5.27 -17.69 15.39
N LYS A 147 -5.13 -17.22 16.63
CA LYS A 147 -4.06 -17.66 17.54
C LYS A 147 -4.34 -19.07 18.07
N SER A 148 -3.33 -19.72 18.61
CA SER A 148 -3.44 -21.06 19.23
C SER A 148 -4.50 -21.13 20.34
N ASN A 149 -4.75 -20.01 21.03
CA ASN A 149 -5.80 -19.89 22.05
C ASN A 149 -7.20 -19.55 21.50
N GLY A 150 -7.40 -19.61 20.17
CA GLY A 150 -8.66 -19.31 19.50
C GLY A 150 -8.95 -17.82 19.30
N LYS A 151 -8.15 -16.90 19.87
CA LYS A 151 -8.36 -15.46 19.66
C LYS A 151 -8.17 -15.11 18.20
N LYS A 152 -9.17 -14.45 17.61
CA LYS A 152 -9.12 -13.92 16.25
C LYS A 152 -8.67 -12.46 16.23
N LYS A 153 -7.87 -12.10 15.24
CA LYS A 153 -7.43 -10.73 14.95
C LYS A 153 -7.54 -10.48 13.45
N ILE A 154 -8.01 -9.30 13.09
CA ILE A 154 -8.27 -8.95 11.69
C ILE A 154 -6.96 -8.86 10.90
N CYS A 155 -6.94 -9.35 9.66
CA CYS A 155 -5.82 -9.13 8.73
C CYS A 155 -6.04 -7.81 7.99
N LEU A 156 -5.10 -6.88 8.11
CA LEU A 156 -5.15 -5.57 7.45
C LEU A 156 -3.95 -5.43 6.52
N THR A 157 -4.17 -4.92 5.32
CA THR A 157 -3.13 -4.82 4.28
C THR A 157 -2.98 -3.38 3.82
N TYR A 158 -1.76 -2.88 3.89
CA TYR A 158 -1.36 -1.55 3.44
C TYR A 158 -0.19 -1.62 2.47
N PHE A 159 -0.14 -0.63 1.58
CA PHE A 159 0.96 -0.44 0.66
C PHE A 159 1.52 0.97 0.81
N ILE A 160 2.83 1.09 0.96
CA ILE A 160 3.52 2.37 0.84
C ILE A 160 4.19 2.38 -0.53
N THR A 161 3.74 3.24 -1.43
CA THR A 161 4.23 3.30 -2.81
C THR A 161 4.97 4.60 -3.05
N ILE A 162 6.22 4.50 -3.49
CA ILE A 162 7.10 5.64 -3.77
C ILE A 162 7.26 5.79 -5.28
N LEU A 163 6.99 6.98 -5.81
CA LEU A 163 7.34 7.38 -7.18
C LEU A 163 8.58 8.26 -7.14
N TYR A 164 9.60 7.91 -7.91
CA TYR A 164 10.85 8.65 -7.99
C TYR A 164 11.42 8.65 -9.42
N ASP A 165 12.30 9.61 -9.71
CA ASP A 165 13.08 9.66 -10.94
C ASP A 165 14.31 8.75 -10.79
N GLU A 166 14.40 7.72 -11.63
CA GLU A 166 15.49 6.75 -11.62
C GLU A 166 16.87 7.34 -11.93
N THR A 167 16.94 8.51 -12.56
CA THR A 167 18.18 9.13 -13.04
C THR A 167 18.94 9.81 -11.91
N ASN A 168 18.22 10.50 -11.03
CA ASN A 168 18.77 11.33 -9.95
C ASN A 168 18.23 10.94 -8.56
N LEU A 169 17.37 9.91 -8.49
CA LEU A 169 16.69 9.41 -7.29
C LEU A 169 15.74 10.42 -6.62
N ASP A 170 15.30 11.44 -7.37
CA ASP A 170 14.43 12.50 -6.88
C ASP A 170 12.99 12.00 -6.64
N LEU A 171 12.50 12.19 -5.42
CA LEU A 171 11.19 11.72 -5.00
C LEU A 171 10.08 12.64 -5.52
N GLN A 172 9.11 12.04 -6.22
CA GLN A 172 7.96 12.76 -6.76
C GLN A 172 6.77 12.72 -5.81
N THR A 173 6.45 11.54 -5.26
CA THR A 173 5.37 11.38 -4.30
C THR A 173 5.45 10.06 -3.55
N ILE A 174 4.90 10.03 -2.34
CA ILE A 174 4.74 8.81 -1.54
C ILE A 174 3.27 8.66 -1.16
N LEU A 175 2.70 7.50 -1.49
CA LEU A 175 1.32 7.13 -1.16
C LEU A 175 1.29 6.04 -0.10
N ILE A 176 0.30 6.13 0.79
CA ILE A 176 -0.07 5.07 1.72
C ILE A 176 -1.48 4.64 1.34
N MET A 177 -1.68 3.37 1.03
CA MET A 177 -2.95 2.84 0.51
C MET A 177 -3.43 1.68 1.37
N CYS A 178 -4.71 1.70 1.73
CA CYS A 178 -5.39 0.58 2.37
C CYS A 178 -6.09 -0.30 1.33
N MET A 179 -5.65 -1.55 1.19
CA MET A 179 -6.37 -2.53 0.37
C MET A 179 -7.50 -3.17 1.19
N PRO A 180 -8.74 -3.20 0.68
CA PRO A 180 -9.85 -3.82 1.39
C PRO A 180 -9.56 -5.27 1.78
N ASN A 181 -9.88 -5.63 3.01
CA ASN A 181 -9.89 -7.00 3.51
C ASN A 181 -10.86 -7.87 2.68
N GLY A 182 -10.56 -9.16 2.54
CA GLY A 182 -11.38 -10.08 1.75
C GLY A 182 -12.86 -10.16 2.13
N LEU A 183 -13.24 -9.83 3.37
CA LEU A 183 -14.65 -9.75 3.79
C LEU A 183 -15.43 -8.64 3.07
N LEU A 184 -14.73 -7.63 2.58
CA LEU A 184 -15.31 -6.47 1.91
C LEU A 184 -15.54 -6.71 0.41
N ASN A 185 -15.32 -7.92 -0.12
CA ASN A 185 -15.66 -8.22 -1.51
C ASN A 185 -17.13 -7.97 -1.85
N LYS A 186 -18.05 -8.26 -0.92
CA LYS A 186 -19.47 -7.93 -1.06
C LYS A 186 -19.80 -6.42 -1.11
N VAL A 187 -18.85 -5.56 -0.76
CA VAL A 187 -19.00 -4.09 -0.77
C VAL A 187 -18.37 -3.52 -2.04
N TYR A 188 -17.12 -3.89 -2.31
CA TYR A 188 -16.33 -3.32 -3.40
C TYR A 188 -16.46 -4.09 -4.71
N GLY A 189 -16.71 -5.39 -4.66
CA GLY A 189 -16.76 -6.28 -5.81
C GLY A 189 -15.43 -6.37 -6.56
N ASP A 190 -15.50 -6.85 -7.80
CA ASP A 190 -14.32 -7.15 -8.61
C ASP A 190 -13.61 -5.89 -9.16
N LYS A 191 -14.18 -4.69 -9.00
CA LYS A 191 -13.64 -3.43 -9.56
C LYS A 191 -12.22 -3.12 -9.06
N ILE A 192 -11.91 -3.59 -7.85
CA ILE A 192 -10.61 -3.37 -7.21
C ILE A 192 -9.51 -4.29 -7.75
N ILE A 193 -9.87 -5.36 -8.46
CA ILE A 193 -8.93 -6.30 -9.07
C ILE A 193 -8.80 -5.93 -10.55
N SER A 194 -7.58 -5.64 -10.99
CA SER A 194 -7.24 -5.51 -12.40
C SER A 194 -6.32 -6.64 -12.86
N PRO A 195 -6.35 -7.05 -14.14
CA PRO A 195 -5.43 -8.05 -14.68
C PRO A 195 -3.96 -7.61 -14.54
N GLY A 196 -3.11 -8.49 -14.01
CA GLY A 196 -1.66 -8.31 -13.99
C GLY A 196 -1.00 -8.63 -15.34
N LYS A 197 0.33 -8.40 -15.43
CA LYS A 197 1.13 -8.70 -16.64
C LYS A 197 1.11 -10.20 -16.98
N ASN A 198 1.08 -11.06 -15.95
CA ASN A 198 1.09 -12.51 -16.08
C ASN A 198 -0.29 -13.13 -15.77
N PRO A 199 -0.68 -14.23 -16.45
CA PRO A 199 -1.91 -14.94 -16.13
C PRO A 199 -1.98 -15.34 -14.64
N GLY A 200 -3.06 -14.91 -13.98
CA GLY A 200 -3.34 -15.28 -12.58
C GLY A 200 -2.84 -14.25 -11.58
N LYS A 201 -1.96 -13.33 -12.02
CA LYS A 201 -1.54 -12.20 -11.21
C LYS A 201 -2.51 -11.03 -11.33
N ILE A 202 -2.63 -10.27 -10.25
CA ILE A 202 -3.52 -9.12 -10.16
C ILE A 202 -2.75 -7.83 -9.97
N ARG A 203 -3.47 -6.73 -10.19
CA ARG A 203 -3.12 -5.40 -9.73
C ARG A 203 -4.25 -4.90 -8.83
N PHE A 204 -3.90 -4.22 -7.75
CA PHE A 204 -4.86 -3.51 -6.92
C PHE A 204 -5.19 -2.15 -7.54
N ASN A 205 -6.43 -1.98 -7.99
CA ASN A 205 -6.94 -0.75 -8.59
C ASN A 205 -7.48 0.20 -7.52
N TYR A 206 -6.57 0.82 -6.78
CA TYR A 206 -6.91 1.70 -5.66
C TYR A 206 -7.79 2.89 -6.09
N THR A 207 -7.68 3.36 -7.33
CA THR A 207 -8.53 4.46 -7.86
C THR A 207 -10.00 4.07 -8.03
N SER A 208 -10.32 2.77 -8.06
CA SER A 208 -11.70 2.27 -8.13
C SER A 208 -12.38 2.11 -6.76
N CYS A 209 -11.60 2.21 -5.69
CA CYS A 209 -12.05 2.19 -4.29
C CYS A 209 -11.34 3.27 -3.47
N PRO A 210 -11.47 4.56 -3.84
CA PRO A 210 -10.71 5.62 -3.20
C PRO A 210 -11.22 5.98 -1.80
N TYR A 211 -12.42 5.54 -1.40
CA TYR A 211 -13.05 5.87 -0.13
C TYR A 211 -13.46 4.63 0.65
N PHE A 212 -13.59 4.77 1.97
CA PHE A 212 -14.26 3.82 2.84
C PHE A 212 -15.78 3.92 2.65
N GLU A 213 -16.37 2.96 1.93
CA GLU A 213 -17.78 2.99 1.47
C GLU A 213 -18.81 2.81 2.61
N LEU A 214 -18.40 2.28 3.76
CA LEU A 214 -19.27 1.99 4.90
C LEU A 214 -19.07 2.95 6.08
N LEU A 215 -18.12 3.89 5.98
CA LEU A 215 -17.90 4.95 6.98
C LEU A 215 -18.64 6.23 6.58
N ASP A 216 -19.22 6.92 7.55
CA ASP A 216 -20.13 8.06 7.30
C ASP A 216 -19.41 9.26 6.66
N GLU A 217 -18.14 9.47 6.98
CA GLU A 217 -17.33 10.60 6.48
C GLU A 217 -16.71 10.35 5.11
N ARG A 218 -16.91 9.16 4.51
CA ARG A 218 -16.25 8.74 3.26
C ARG A 218 -14.76 9.09 3.24
N ALA A 219 -14.08 8.81 4.35
CA ALA A 219 -12.64 9.02 4.47
C ALA A 219 -11.90 8.32 3.31
N SER A 220 -10.78 8.89 2.90
CA SER A 220 -9.98 8.34 1.80
C SER A 220 -9.24 7.08 2.25
N ARG A 221 -9.24 6.03 1.42
CA ARG A 221 -8.41 4.83 1.57
C ARG A 221 -6.94 5.06 1.17
N ILE A 222 -6.64 6.28 0.72
CA ILE A 222 -5.35 6.67 0.16
C ILE A 222 -4.91 7.95 0.86
N LYS A 223 -3.69 7.96 1.37
CA LYS A 223 -3.04 9.13 1.95
C LYS A 223 -1.81 9.48 1.14
N VAL A 224 -1.71 10.72 0.70
CA VAL A 224 -0.49 11.29 0.12
C VAL A 224 0.40 11.75 1.28
N LEU A 225 1.49 11.01 1.54
CA LEU A 225 2.47 11.33 2.58
C LEU A 225 3.45 12.42 2.12
N LEU A 226 3.78 12.39 0.83
CA LEU A 226 4.67 13.36 0.20
C LEU A 226 4.15 13.68 -1.18
N TRP A 227 4.13 14.97 -1.50
CA TRP A 227 3.90 15.50 -2.82
C TRP A 227 5.02 16.50 -3.13
N LYS A 228 5.73 16.30 -4.25
CA LYS A 228 6.78 17.22 -4.67
C LYS A 228 6.13 18.49 -5.23
N GLU A 229 6.12 19.57 -4.44
CA GLU A 229 5.52 20.84 -4.85
C GLU A 229 6.38 21.61 -5.86
N GLU A 230 7.70 21.53 -5.72
CA GLU A 230 8.63 22.27 -6.59
C GLU A 230 9.24 21.37 -7.67
N ASN A 231 9.35 21.88 -8.89
CA ASN A 231 10.09 21.23 -9.98
C ASN A 231 9.59 19.82 -10.33
N MET A 232 8.31 19.49 -10.10
CA MET A 232 7.68 18.34 -10.76
C MET A 232 7.38 18.72 -12.21
N GLU A 233 7.76 17.88 -13.16
CA GLU A 233 7.41 18.14 -14.56
C GLU A 233 5.89 18.14 -14.76
N GLU A 234 5.36 19.12 -15.51
CA GLU A 234 3.93 19.23 -15.82
C GLU A 234 3.37 17.93 -16.46
N SER A 235 4.20 17.24 -17.24
CA SER A 235 3.84 15.97 -17.89
C SER A 235 3.60 14.84 -16.88
N VAL A 236 4.36 14.83 -15.78
CA VAL A 236 4.23 13.88 -14.66
C VAL A 236 3.02 14.27 -13.83
N GLU A 237 2.91 15.54 -13.45
CA GLU A 237 1.81 16.06 -12.65
C GLU A 237 0.45 15.75 -13.28
N LYS A 238 0.31 15.99 -14.59
CA LYS A 238 -0.92 15.67 -15.35
C LYS A 238 -1.30 14.19 -15.28
N LYS A 239 -0.31 13.28 -15.32
CA LYS A 239 -0.53 11.83 -15.17
C LYS A 239 -0.97 11.46 -13.76
N LEU A 240 -0.68 12.30 -12.76
CA LEU A 240 -0.97 12.12 -11.34
C LEU A 240 -2.14 13.00 -10.84
N SER A 241 -2.93 13.61 -11.75
CA SER A 241 -4.07 14.49 -11.40
C SER A 241 -4.99 13.94 -10.31
N PHE A 242 -5.37 12.66 -10.36
CA PHE A 242 -6.18 12.02 -9.31
C PHE A 242 -5.49 12.08 -7.92
N ILE A 243 -4.18 11.86 -7.87
CA ILE A 243 -3.40 11.89 -6.64
C ILE A 243 -3.23 13.32 -6.16
N LYS A 244 -2.99 14.27 -7.08
CA LYS A 244 -2.92 15.70 -6.75
C LYS A 244 -4.21 16.17 -6.08
N GLU A 245 -5.37 15.79 -6.64
CA GLU A 245 -6.67 16.11 -6.04
C GLU A 245 -6.84 15.50 -4.64
N LEU A 246 -6.25 14.33 -4.35
CA LEU A 246 -6.27 13.75 -3.01
C LEU A 246 -5.40 14.57 -2.05
N TYR A 247 -4.19 14.93 -2.46
CA TYR A 247 -3.27 15.76 -1.69
C TYR A 247 -3.92 17.10 -1.30
N GLU A 248 -4.47 17.83 -2.28
CA GLU A 248 -5.11 19.13 -2.04
C GLU A 248 -6.36 19.06 -1.14
N ARG A 249 -7.02 17.90 -1.05
CA ARG A 249 -8.16 17.70 -0.14
C ARG A 249 -7.68 17.35 1.27
N GLN A 250 -6.62 16.56 1.39
CA GLN A 250 -6.03 16.18 2.68
C GLN A 250 -5.49 17.39 3.44
N ASP A 251 -4.90 18.38 2.76
CA ASP A 251 -4.38 19.58 3.42
C ASP A 251 -5.47 20.56 3.90
N LYS A 252 -6.72 20.35 3.48
CA LYS A 252 -7.87 21.21 3.82
C LYS A 252 -8.76 20.64 4.93
N SER A 253 -8.47 19.43 5.41
CA SER A 253 -9.20 18.73 6.49
C SER A 253 -8.41 18.78 7.79
#